data_AF-A0A9W9UIU6-F1
#
_entry.id   AF-A0A9W9UIU6-F1
#
_cell.length_a   1.000
_cell.length_b   1.000
_cell.length_c   1.000
_cell.angle_alpha   90.00
_cell.angle_beta   90.00
_cell.angle_gamma   90.00
#
_symmetry.space_group_name_H-M   'P 1'
#
loop_
_entity.id
_entity.type
_entity.pdbx_description
1 polymer ?
#
loop_
_entity_poly.entity_id
_entity_poly.type
_entity_poly.pdbx_seq_one_letter_code
_entity_poly.pdbx_strand_id
1 'polypeptide(L)'
;MTSIPFRAQNLILQAIQRHLEFDAFQFVHKWLLEESLMVGWTCPEELELNRLFRFLVEHRDKIRCSSCRQAATTIQKWQRLVSGIRHAAVHRLSQDRESLLRMTRVAIEFSLCIGGLSSVEKLRRLLKFLEDRLPKSERPRAQSRRNVKHHASLPKLHLESLKDRFMLLPKHTQKVLHRIEAMYNLEVEWFLQVEFR
;
A
#
# COMPACT_ATOMS: atom_id res chain seq x y z
N MET A 1 14.63 0.30 -16.25
CA MET A 1 13.84 -0.68 -15.46
C MET A 1 12.39 -0.55 -15.85
N THR A 2 11.72 -1.64 -16.19
CA THR A 2 10.29 -1.63 -16.56
C THR A 2 9.36 -1.90 -15.35
N SER A 3 9.92 -2.30 -14.20
CA SER A 3 9.18 -2.61 -12.98
C SER A 3 9.98 -2.27 -11.71
N ILE A 4 9.27 -2.02 -10.60
CA ILE A 4 9.86 -1.84 -9.26
C ILE A 4 10.42 -3.19 -8.78
N PRO A 5 11.62 -3.24 -8.15
CA PRO A 5 12.14 -4.44 -7.51
C PRO A 5 11.18 -5.02 -6.45
N PHE A 6 11.04 -6.34 -6.40
CA PHE A 6 10.11 -7.00 -5.48
C PHE A 6 10.36 -6.62 -4.00
N ARG A 7 11.63 -6.53 -3.58
CA ARG A 7 11.99 -6.10 -2.23
C ARG A 7 11.50 -4.68 -1.95
N ALA A 8 11.77 -3.72 -2.85
CA ALA A 8 11.28 -2.36 -2.73
C ALA A 8 9.74 -2.30 -2.65
N GLN A 9 9.01 -3.07 -3.47
CA GLN A 9 7.54 -3.13 -3.41
C GLN A 9 7.07 -3.52 -1.99
N ASN A 10 7.68 -4.56 -1.40
CA ASN A 10 7.32 -5.01 -0.06
C ASN A 10 7.63 -3.98 1.02
N LEU A 11 8.79 -3.31 0.95
CA LEU A 11 9.16 -2.25 1.90
C LEU A 11 8.15 -1.09 1.85
N ILE A 12 7.78 -0.66 0.65
CA ILE A 12 6.78 0.39 0.43
C ILE A 12 5.43 -0.01 1.02
N LEU A 13 4.95 -1.21 0.70
CA LEU A 13 3.65 -1.71 1.19
C LEU A 13 3.61 -1.84 2.72
N GLN A 14 4.70 -2.30 3.34
CA GLN A 14 4.82 -2.36 4.79
C GLN A 14 4.80 -0.97 5.42
N ALA A 15 5.51 0.00 4.83
CA ALA A 15 5.51 1.38 5.32
C ALA A 15 4.10 2.00 5.26
N ILE A 16 3.40 1.80 4.14
CA ILE A 16 2.01 2.26 3.97
C ILE A 16 1.10 1.58 5.01
N GLN A 17 1.16 0.25 5.15
CA GLN A 17 0.33 -0.48 6.12
C GLN A 17 0.52 0.06 7.54
N ARG A 18 1.77 0.19 8.01
CA ARG A 18 2.07 0.67 9.36
C ARG A 18 1.53 2.07 9.62
N HIS A 19 1.63 2.97 8.64
CA HIS A 19 1.10 4.34 8.79
C HIS A 19 -0.42 4.38 8.82
N LEU A 20 -1.09 3.54 8.03
CA LEU A 20 -2.54 3.41 8.09
C LEU A 20 -3.00 2.85 9.44
N GLU A 21 -2.29 1.85 9.97
CA GLU A 21 -2.55 1.29 11.30
C GLU A 21 -2.33 2.34 12.40
N PHE A 22 -1.25 3.12 12.31
CA PHE A 22 -0.97 4.23 13.22
C PHE A 22 -2.06 5.31 13.19
N ASP A 23 -2.45 5.80 12.02
CA ASP A 23 -3.48 6.83 11.91
C ASP A 23 -4.84 6.33 12.40
N ALA A 24 -5.20 5.10 12.06
CA ALA A 24 -6.41 4.45 12.54
C ALA A 24 -6.42 4.33 14.06
N PHE A 25 -5.27 3.96 14.65
CA PHE A 25 -5.10 3.85 16.08
C PHE A 25 -5.28 5.20 16.77
N GLN A 26 -4.61 6.25 16.28
CA GLN A 26 -4.76 7.61 16.79
C GLN A 26 -6.21 8.09 16.74
N PHE A 27 -6.91 7.81 15.64
CA PHE A 27 -8.33 8.14 15.51
C PHE A 27 -9.19 7.39 16.53
N VAL A 28 -9.00 6.08 16.66
CA VAL A 28 -9.76 5.25 17.59
C VAL A 28 -9.48 5.64 19.04
N HIS A 29 -8.21 5.79 19.45
CA HIS A 29 -7.84 6.22 20.80
C HIS A 29 -8.38 7.61 21.15
N LYS A 30 -8.47 8.51 20.17
CA LYS A 30 -9.02 9.86 20.40
C LYS A 30 -10.52 9.84 20.66
N TRP A 31 -11.28 8.98 19.99
CA TRP A 31 -12.75 9.07 19.96
C TRP A 31 -13.49 7.90 20.62
N LEU A 32 -12.81 6.77 20.82
CA LEU A 32 -13.33 5.48 21.31
C LEU A 32 -12.30 4.81 22.23
N LEU A 33 -11.68 5.59 23.13
CA LEU A 33 -10.61 5.13 24.00
C LEU A 33 -11.04 3.93 24.83
N GLU A 34 -12.15 4.04 25.56
CA GLU A 34 -12.66 2.99 26.44
C GLU A 34 -12.92 1.69 25.66
N GLU A 35 -13.58 1.78 24.51
CA GLU A 35 -13.85 0.63 23.64
C GLU A 35 -12.57 -0.01 23.12
N SER A 36 -11.59 0.81 22.73
CA SER A 36 -10.32 0.31 22.21
C SER A 36 -9.52 -0.45 23.26
N LEU A 37 -9.55 0.01 24.52
CA LEU A 37 -8.88 -0.65 25.64
C LEU A 37 -9.59 -1.96 26.01
N MET A 38 -10.93 -2.01 25.96
CA MET A 38 -11.70 -3.23 26.20
C MET A 38 -11.38 -4.35 25.20
N VAL A 39 -11.04 -4.01 23.95
CA VAL A 39 -10.65 -4.99 22.92
C VAL A 39 -9.14 -5.24 22.86
N GLY A 40 -8.36 -4.66 23.78
CA GLY A 40 -6.92 -4.86 23.93
C GLY A 40 -6.05 -4.06 22.97
N TRP A 41 -6.57 -3.01 22.32
CA TRP A 41 -5.79 -2.17 21.42
C TRP A 41 -4.98 -1.14 22.20
N THR A 42 -3.81 -1.56 22.65
CA THR A 42 -2.85 -0.73 23.39
C THR A 42 -1.78 -0.10 22.50
N CYS A 43 -1.56 -0.64 21.29
CA CYS A 43 -0.66 -0.08 20.30
C CYS A 43 -1.22 -0.21 18.86
N PRO A 44 -0.68 0.52 17.88
CA PRO A 44 -1.12 0.50 16.48
C PRO A 44 -1.12 -0.89 15.84
N GLU A 45 -0.13 -1.71 16.16
CA GLU A 45 0.06 -3.05 15.57
C GLU A 45 -1.08 -4.02 15.94
N GLU A 46 -1.67 -3.86 17.13
CA GLU A 46 -2.76 -4.70 17.64
C GLU A 46 -4.13 -4.38 17.00
N LEU A 47 -4.26 -3.18 16.43
CA LEU A 47 -5.52 -2.69 15.87
C LEU A 47 -5.98 -3.54 14.67
N GLU A 48 -5.03 -3.98 13.84
CA GLU A 48 -5.23 -4.61 12.53
C GLU A 48 -6.31 -3.92 11.64
N LEU A 49 -5.93 -3.40 10.48
CA LEU A 49 -6.87 -2.65 9.61
C LEU A 49 -8.17 -3.38 9.26
N ASN A 50 -8.19 -4.70 9.18
CA ASN A 50 -9.42 -5.49 8.95
C ASN A 50 -10.39 -5.44 10.15
N ARG A 51 -9.88 -5.43 11.39
CA ARG A 51 -10.69 -5.41 12.61
C ARG A 51 -11.26 -4.01 12.86
N LEU A 52 -10.51 -2.97 12.50
CA LEU A 52 -10.93 -1.56 12.55
C LEU A 52 -12.33 -1.33 12.00
N PHE A 53 -12.59 -1.79 10.77
CA PHE A 53 -13.85 -1.49 10.10
C PHE A 53 -15.05 -2.07 10.86
N ARG A 54 -14.93 -3.30 11.36
CA ARG A 54 -15.98 -3.92 12.18
C ARG A 54 -16.18 -3.15 13.49
N PHE A 55 -15.08 -2.85 14.18
CA PHE A 55 -15.10 -2.09 15.44
C PHE A 55 -15.81 -0.73 15.28
N LEU A 56 -15.54 0.00 14.19
CA LEU A 56 -16.19 1.28 13.93
C LEU A 56 -17.69 1.14 13.61
N VAL A 57 -18.12 0.04 12.98
CA VAL A 57 -19.56 -0.22 12.78
C VAL A 57 -20.26 -0.39 14.14
N GLU A 58 -19.63 -1.09 15.07
CA GLU A 58 -20.19 -1.41 16.38
C GLU A 58 -20.20 -0.22 17.35
N HIS A 59 -19.22 0.68 17.24
CA HIS A 59 -19.00 1.72 18.25
C HIS A 59 -19.15 3.17 17.75
N ARG A 60 -19.34 3.42 16.45
CA ARG A 60 -19.44 4.80 15.90
C ARG A 60 -20.47 5.69 16.60
N ASP A 61 -21.57 5.12 17.10
CA ASP A 61 -22.64 5.91 17.72
C ASP A 61 -22.24 6.51 19.07
N LYS A 62 -21.16 6.01 19.66
CA LYS A 62 -20.53 6.54 20.87
C LYS A 62 -19.64 7.75 20.60
N ILE A 63 -19.24 7.99 19.35
CA ILE A 63 -18.46 9.17 18.96
C ILE A 63 -19.35 10.42 19.05
N ARG A 64 -19.09 11.29 20.03
CA ARG A 64 -19.87 12.52 20.27
C ARG A 64 -19.69 13.56 19.15
N CYS A 65 -18.49 13.63 18.56
CA CYS A 65 -18.19 14.54 17.46
C CYS A 65 -18.91 14.10 16.17
N SER A 66 -19.83 14.92 15.65
CA SER A 66 -20.64 14.59 14.46
C SER A 66 -19.80 14.42 13.18
N SER A 67 -18.84 15.32 12.94
CA SER A 67 -17.92 15.21 11.80
C SER A 67 -17.03 13.97 11.88
N CYS A 68 -16.62 13.59 13.09
CA CYS A 68 -15.80 12.41 13.34
C CYS A 68 -16.61 11.11 13.17
N ARG A 69 -17.88 11.10 13.60
CA ARG A 69 -18.82 10.01 13.33
C ARG A 69 -19.07 9.85 11.82
N GLN A 70 -19.19 10.95 11.11
CA GLN A 70 -19.31 10.95 9.64
C GLN A 70 -18.02 10.42 8.99
N ALA A 71 -16.85 10.78 9.50
CA ALA A 71 -15.58 10.21 9.05
C ALA A 71 -15.53 8.69 9.26
N ALA A 72 -15.88 8.19 10.46
CA ALA A 72 -15.96 6.76 10.76
C ALA A 72 -16.91 5.99 9.82
N THR A 73 -18.01 6.63 9.42
CA THR A 73 -18.95 6.07 8.44
C THR A 73 -18.38 6.10 7.02
N THR A 74 -17.72 7.20 6.66
CA THR A 74 -17.11 7.38 5.33
C THR A 74 -16.00 6.37 5.09
N ILE A 75 -15.19 6.09 6.11
CA ILE A 75 -14.08 5.15 5.94
C ILE A 75 -14.49 3.70 5.70
N GLN A 76 -15.72 3.32 6.03
CA GLN A 76 -16.26 2.00 5.67
C GLN A 76 -16.21 1.77 4.14
N LYS A 77 -16.35 2.83 3.34
CA LYS A 77 -16.25 2.74 1.88
C LYS A 77 -14.85 2.30 1.41
N TRP A 78 -13.83 2.58 2.21
CA TRP A 78 -12.43 2.23 1.93
C TRP A 78 -12.05 0.82 2.39
N GLN A 79 -12.93 0.10 3.10
CA GLN A 79 -12.63 -1.21 3.71
C GLN A 79 -11.96 -2.18 2.75
N ARG A 80 -12.54 -2.38 1.56
CA ARG A 80 -12.02 -3.32 0.56
C ARG A 80 -10.64 -2.91 0.05
N LEU A 81 -10.43 -1.61 -0.19
CA LEU A 81 -9.19 -1.09 -0.75
C LEU A 81 -8.06 -1.14 0.29
N VAL A 82 -8.33 -0.69 1.52
CA VAL A 82 -7.37 -0.72 2.63
C VAL A 82 -7.03 -2.16 3.04
N SER A 83 -8.02 -3.05 3.07
CA SER A 83 -7.78 -4.48 3.29
C SER A 83 -6.92 -5.09 2.18
N GLY A 84 -7.08 -4.63 0.94
CA GLY A 84 -6.23 -5.01 -0.20
C GLY A 84 -4.77 -4.61 -0.01
N ILE A 85 -4.51 -3.42 0.55
CA ILE A 85 -3.15 -2.96 0.87
C ILE A 85 -2.51 -3.89 1.91
N ARG A 86 -3.21 -4.16 3.02
CA ARG A 86 -2.73 -5.09 4.05
C ARG A 86 -2.48 -6.48 3.48
N HIS A 87 -3.42 -7.01 2.71
CA HIS A 87 -3.28 -8.34 2.10
C HIS A 87 -2.04 -8.41 1.20
N ALA A 88 -1.80 -7.38 0.37
CA ALA A 88 -0.61 -7.30 -0.47
C ALA A 88 0.68 -7.21 0.36
N ALA A 89 0.70 -6.42 1.43
CA ALA A 89 1.85 -6.25 2.32
C ALA A 89 2.19 -7.54 3.10
N VAL A 90 1.19 -8.15 3.76
CA VAL A 90 1.34 -9.34 4.61
C VAL A 90 1.74 -10.56 3.80
N HIS A 91 1.09 -10.79 2.65
CA HIS A 91 1.39 -11.93 1.79
C HIS A 91 2.46 -11.64 0.74
N ARG A 92 3.11 -10.46 0.81
CA ARG A 92 4.20 -10.03 -0.08
C ARG A 92 3.84 -10.23 -1.55
N LEU A 93 2.65 -9.78 -1.94
CA LEU A 93 2.14 -9.95 -3.29
C LEU A 93 2.80 -8.93 -4.22
N SER A 94 3.38 -9.40 -5.32
CA SER A 94 3.97 -8.49 -6.31
C SER A 94 2.90 -7.58 -6.91
N GLN A 95 3.20 -6.29 -6.95
CA GLN A 95 2.35 -5.24 -7.49
C GLN A 95 3.01 -4.61 -8.70
N ASP A 96 2.20 -4.27 -9.70
CA ASP A 96 2.65 -3.39 -10.77
C ASP A 96 2.70 -1.92 -10.30
N ARG A 97 3.30 -1.08 -11.14
CA ARG A 97 3.46 0.37 -10.88
C ARG A 97 2.12 1.03 -10.56
N GLU A 98 1.10 0.76 -11.38
CA GLU A 98 -0.17 1.45 -11.24
C GLU A 98 -0.89 1.04 -9.95
N SER A 99 -0.77 -0.24 -9.57
CA SER A 99 -1.32 -0.77 -8.33
C SER A 99 -0.67 -0.12 -7.12
N LEU A 100 0.65 0.03 -7.10
CA LEU A 100 1.34 0.76 -6.02
C LEU A 100 0.91 2.23 -5.94
N LEU A 101 0.87 2.94 -7.07
CA LEU A 101 0.41 4.33 -7.08
C LEU A 101 -1.05 4.46 -6.61
N ARG A 102 -1.94 3.55 -7.04
CA ARG A 102 -3.34 3.50 -6.57
C ARG A 102 -3.42 3.24 -5.08
N MET A 103 -2.68 2.25 -4.57
CA MET A 103 -2.64 1.91 -3.15
C MET A 103 -2.14 3.09 -2.30
N THR A 104 -1.08 3.79 -2.72
CA THR A 104 -0.59 4.99 -2.04
C THR A 104 -1.63 6.12 -2.04
N ARG A 105 -2.36 6.32 -3.14
CA ARG A 105 -3.44 7.32 -3.18
C ARG A 105 -4.61 6.96 -2.26
N VAL A 106 -5.03 5.70 -2.23
CA VAL A 106 -6.03 5.22 -1.27
C VAL A 106 -5.58 5.46 0.17
N ALA A 107 -4.30 5.22 0.46
CA ALA A 107 -3.74 5.46 1.78
C ALA A 107 -3.84 6.95 2.17
N ILE A 108 -3.51 7.87 1.25
CA ILE A 108 -3.65 9.32 1.45
C ILE A 108 -5.10 9.70 1.76
N GLU A 109 -6.06 9.23 0.95
CA GLU A 109 -7.49 9.53 1.13
C GLU A 109 -8.03 8.99 2.47
N PHE A 110 -7.60 7.78 2.85
CA PHE A 110 -7.96 7.20 4.13
C PHE A 110 -7.41 8.05 5.29
N SER A 111 -6.11 8.37 5.29
CA SER A 111 -5.46 9.18 6.33
C SER A 111 -6.06 10.58 6.43
N LEU A 112 -6.40 11.21 5.28
CA LEU A 112 -7.12 12.49 5.25
C LEU A 112 -8.48 12.39 5.94
N CYS A 113 -9.23 11.32 5.68
CA CYS A 113 -10.57 11.14 6.23
C CYS A 113 -10.56 11.02 7.77
N ILE A 114 -9.53 10.41 8.35
CA ILE A 114 -9.41 10.21 9.81
C ILE A 114 -8.53 11.25 10.50
N GLY A 115 -7.99 12.22 9.75
CA GLY A 115 -7.24 13.35 10.31
C GLY A 115 -5.74 13.08 10.58
N GLY A 116 -5.14 12.08 9.95
CA GLY A 116 -3.71 11.77 10.02
C GLY A 116 -2.83 12.74 9.22
N LEU A 117 -2.85 14.03 9.56
CA LEU A 117 -2.20 15.09 8.75
C LEU A 117 -0.70 14.86 8.53
N SER A 118 0.03 14.42 9.56
CA SER A 118 1.48 14.11 9.46
C SER A 118 1.75 12.94 8.50
N SER A 119 0.94 11.88 8.59
CA SER A 119 1.04 10.72 7.70
C SER A 119 0.67 11.05 6.26
N VAL A 120 -0.29 11.94 6.04
CA VAL A 120 -0.67 12.41 4.70
C VAL A 120 0.51 13.04 3.97
N GLU A 121 1.29 13.88 4.65
CA GLU A 121 2.47 14.50 4.04
C GLU A 121 3.54 13.47 3.67
N LYS A 122 3.84 12.53 4.58
CA LYS A 122 4.78 11.42 4.33
C LYS A 122 4.32 10.57 3.14
N LEU A 123 3.04 10.21 3.09
CA LEU A 123 2.44 9.44 2.00
C LEU A 123 2.43 10.20 0.67
N ARG A 124 2.24 11.53 0.68
CA ARG A 124 2.36 12.38 -0.53
C ARG A 124 3.79 12.44 -1.04
N ARG A 125 4.78 12.55 -0.15
CA ARG A 125 6.20 12.48 -0.53
C ARG A 125 6.56 11.12 -1.09
N LEU A 126 6.04 10.04 -0.51
CA LEU A 126 6.17 8.68 -1.06
C LEU A 126 5.52 8.58 -2.46
N LEU A 127 4.31 9.11 -2.64
CA LEU A 127 3.66 9.11 -3.96
C LEU A 127 4.51 9.84 -5.00
N LYS A 128 5.03 11.02 -4.66
CA LYS A 128 5.92 11.78 -5.55
C LYS A 128 7.21 11.02 -5.86
N PHE A 129 7.83 10.41 -4.85
CA PHE A 129 9.01 9.57 -5.03
C PHE A 129 8.74 8.42 -6.03
N LEU A 130 7.59 7.75 -5.91
CA LEU A 130 7.17 6.72 -6.84
C LEU A 130 6.87 7.29 -8.24
N GLU A 131 6.30 8.48 -8.35
CA GLU A 131 6.03 9.09 -9.65
C GLU A 131 7.32 9.51 -10.39
N ASP A 132 8.29 10.09 -9.66
CA ASP A 132 9.55 10.61 -10.21
C ASP A 132 10.54 9.51 -10.60
N ARG A 133 10.58 8.40 -9.85
CA ARG A 133 11.55 7.31 -10.05
C ARG A 133 11.06 6.18 -10.94
N LEU A 134 9.82 6.26 -11.42
CA LEU A 134 9.26 5.24 -12.30
C LEU A 134 9.14 5.79 -13.71
N PRO A 135 9.86 5.22 -14.71
CA PRO A 135 9.63 5.60 -16.09
C PRO A 135 8.14 5.42 -16.39
N LYS A 136 7.53 6.44 -17.01
CA LYS A 136 6.15 6.36 -17.51
C LYS A 136 6.08 5.09 -18.35
N SER A 137 5.24 4.14 -17.96
CA SER A 137 5.02 2.95 -18.78
C SER A 137 4.68 3.44 -20.18
N GLU A 138 5.50 3.11 -21.17
CA GLU A 138 5.05 3.19 -22.56
C GLU A 138 3.80 2.30 -22.63
N ARG A 139 2.66 2.92 -22.93
CA ARG A 139 1.45 2.16 -23.25
C ARG A 139 1.81 1.28 -24.45
N PRO A 140 1.59 -0.05 -24.42
CA PRO A 140 1.56 -0.81 -25.65
C PRO A 140 0.47 -0.16 -26.51
N ARG A 141 0.85 0.37 -27.68
CA ARG A 141 -0.13 0.82 -28.68
C ARG A 141 -1.13 -0.32 -28.87
N ALA A 142 -2.41 0.05 -28.84
CA ALA A 142 -3.52 -0.87 -28.98
C ALA A 142 -3.40 -1.67 -30.29
N GLN A 143 -2.88 -2.89 -30.20
CA GLN A 143 -3.09 -3.92 -31.20
C GLN A 143 -4.17 -4.86 -30.64
N SER A 144 -5.40 -4.58 -31.07
CA SER A 144 -6.50 -5.52 -31.30
C SER A 144 -6.74 -6.65 -30.28
N ARG A 145 -7.79 -6.50 -29.48
CA ARG A 145 -8.58 -7.63 -28.93
C ARG A 145 -10.04 -7.24 -29.07
N ARG A 146 -10.76 -7.65 -30.12
CA ARG A 146 -11.33 -9.00 -30.29
C ARG A 146 -11.54 -9.69 -28.95
N ASN A 147 -12.80 -9.66 -28.52
CA ASN A 147 -13.47 -10.54 -27.57
C ASN A 147 -12.74 -11.87 -27.36
N VAL A 148 -12.43 -12.21 -26.11
CA VAL A 148 -12.80 -13.50 -25.49
C VAL A 148 -12.83 -13.30 -23.97
N LYS A 149 -13.99 -13.59 -23.39
CA LYS A 149 -14.21 -13.78 -21.96
C LYS A 149 -13.39 -14.99 -21.50
N HIS A 150 -12.52 -14.86 -20.48
CA HIS A 150 -12.27 -15.96 -19.53
C HIS A 150 -11.69 -15.39 -18.23
N HIS A 151 -12.34 -15.77 -17.14
CA HIS A 151 -11.95 -15.53 -15.76
C HIS A 151 -10.64 -16.23 -15.40
N ALA A 152 -9.95 -15.61 -14.43
CA ALA A 152 -9.06 -16.22 -13.42
C ALA A 152 -7.76 -16.90 -13.91
N SER A 153 -6.65 -16.52 -13.26
CA SER A 153 -5.29 -17.13 -13.27
C SER A 153 -4.22 -16.43 -14.11
N LEU A 154 -3.92 -15.15 -13.86
CA LEU A 154 -2.85 -14.44 -14.60
C LEU A 154 -1.98 -13.47 -13.77
N PRO A 155 -1.36 -13.91 -12.65
CA PRO A 155 -0.09 -13.27 -12.24
C PRO A 155 1.15 -14.18 -12.30
N LYS A 156 1.01 -15.51 -12.17
CA LYS A 156 2.16 -16.42 -12.04
C LYS A 156 2.90 -16.69 -13.35
N LEU A 157 2.17 -16.86 -14.46
CA LEU A 157 2.76 -17.19 -15.77
C LEU A 157 3.66 -16.09 -16.33
N HIS A 158 3.38 -14.81 -16.01
CA HIS A 158 4.19 -13.70 -16.51
C HIS A 158 5.49 -13.53 -15.71
N LEU A 159 5.48 -13.77 -14.39
CA LEU A 159 6.67 -13.65 -13.55
C LEU A 159 7.67 -14.78 -13.79
N GLU A 160 7.20 -16.01 -13.93
CA GLU A 160 8.06 -17.15 -14.28
C GLU A 160 8.67 -16.97 -15.69
N SER A 161 7.87 -16.53 -16.67
CA SER A 161 8.37 -16.15 -18.00
C SER A 161 9.43 -15.04 -18.00
N LEU A 162 9.38 -14.11 -17.04
CA LEU A 162 10.38 -13.06 -16.91
C LEU A 162 11.66 -13.55 -16.21
N LYS A 163 11.53 -14.44 -15.22
CA LYS A 163 12.69 -15.12 -14.61
C LYS A 163 13.42 -15.97 -15.63
N ASP A 164 12.69 -16.74 -16.44
CA ASP A 164 13.25 -17.56 -17.50
C ASP A 164 14.01 -16.69 -18.50
N ARG A 165 13.44 -15.55 -18.90
CA ARG A 165 14.11 -14.59 -19.80
C ARG A 165 15.34 -13.93 -19.18
N PHE A 166 15.36 -13.71 -17.86
CA PHE A 166 16.53 -13.18 -17.17
C PHE A 166 17.69 -14.17 -17.17
N MET A 167 17.41 -15.46 -16.94
CA MET A 167 18.42 -16.52 -16.95
C MET A 167 19.08 -16.70 -18.33
N LEU A 168 18.40 -16.30 -19.40
CA LEU A 168 18.92 -16.30 -20.77
C LEU A 168 19.83 -15.11 -21.09
N LEU A 169 19.92 -14.09 -20.24
CA LEU A 169 20.79 -12.93 -20.47
C LEU A 169 22.27 -13.27 -20.24
N PRO A 170 23.20 -12.60 -20.93
CA PRO A 170 24.62 -12.72 -20.63
C PRO A 170 24.93 -12.36 -19.17
N LYS A 171 25.89 -13.07 -18.55
CA LYS A 171 26.26 -12.88 -17.13
C LYS A 171 26.60 -11.44 -16.77
N HIS A 172 27.25 -10.69 -17.67
CA HIS A 172 27.58 -9.29 -17.43
C HIS A 172 26.31 -8.41 -17.36
N THR A 173 25.33 -8.67 -18.22
CA THR A 173 24.02 -7.99 -18.21
C THR A 173 23.25 -8.30 -16.94
N GLN A 174 23.23 -9.59 -16.52
CA GLN A 174 22.60 -9.99 -15.25
C GLN A 174 23.23 -9.26 -14.05
N LYS A 175 24.57 -9.15 -14.00
CA LYS A 175 25.29 -8.42 -12.94
C LYS A 175 24.91 -6.94 -12.90
N VAL A 176 24.81 -6.28 -14.06
CA VAL A 176 24.41 -4.87 -14.15
C VAL A 176 22.98 -4.70 -13.66
N LEU A 177 22.05 -5.56 -14.08
CA LEU A 177 20.65 -5.51 -13.65
C LEU A 177 20.50 -5.74 -12.14
N HIS A 178 21.20 -6.73 -11.57
CA HIS A 178 21.23 -6.94 -10.12
C HIS A 178 21.78 -5.74 -9.36
N ARG A 179 22.84 -5.09 -9.87
CA ARG A 179 23.39 -3.89 -9.25
C ARG A 179 22.39 -2.73 -9.26
N ILE A 180 21.69 -2.52 -10.37
CA ILE A 180 20.64 -1.52 -10.49
C ILE A 180 19.50 -1.82 -9.50
N GLU A 181 19.08 -3.08 -9.40
CA GLU A 181 18.05 -3.52 -8.45
C GLU A 181 18.48 -3.27 -6.99
N ALA A 182 19.72 -3.62 -6.64
CA ALA A 182 20.27 -3.40 -5.32
C ALA A 182 20.34 -1.91 -4.97
N MET A 183 20.78 -1.06 -5.90
CA MET A 183 20.80 0.39 -5.71
C MET A 183 19.40 0.95 -5.45
N TYR A 184 18.41 0.55 -6.26
CA TYR A 184 17.03 1.00 -6.07
C TYR A 184 16.47 0.56 -4.71
N ASN A 185 16.74 -0.68 -4.28
CA ASN A 185 16.32 -1.16 -2.96
C ASN A 185 16.94 -0.31 -1.82
N LEU A 186 18.22 0.05 -1.94
CA LEU A 186 18.90 0.90 -0.96
C LEU A 186 18.31 2.32 -0.93
N GLU A 187 17.99 2.89 -2.09
CA GLU A 187 17.35 4.21 -2.18
C GLU A 187 15.98 4.22 -1.50
N VAL A 188 15.16 3.20 -1.75
CA VAL A 188 13.84 3.05 -1.11
C VAL A 188 13.99 2.88 0.40
N GLU A 189 14.93 2.04 0.83
CA GLU A 189 15.21 1.83 2.26
C GLU A 189 15.65 3.12 2.93
N TRP A 190 16.56 3.88 2.32
CA TRP A 190 17.00 5.17 2.82
C TRP A 190 15.87 6.20 2.85
N PHE A 191 15.08 6.31 1.78
CA PHE A 191 13.92 7.20 1.73
C PHE A 191 12.94 6.89 2.86
N LEU A 192 12.58 5.61 3.03
CA LEU A 192 11.66 5.20 4.08
C LEU A 192 12.24 5.44 5.49
N GLN A 193 13.54 5.25 5.69
CA GLN A 193 14.18 5.56 6.98
C GLN A 193 14.17 7.06 7.31
N VAL A 194 14.30 7.93 6.32
CA VAL A 194 14.29 9.39 6.51
C VAL A 194 12.87 9.90 6.74
N GLU A 195 11.92 9.41 5.95
CA GLU A 195 10.56 9.96 5.91
C GLU A 195 9.61 9.30 6.91
N PHE A 196 9.78 8.00 7.19
CA PHE A 196 8.87 7.19 7.98
C PHE A 196 9.44 6.80 9.36
N ARG A 197 10.55 7.41 9.79
CA ARG A 197 10.98 7.40 11.20
C ARG A 197 10.03 8.18 12.10
#